data_AF-A0A7X7SU76-F1
#
_entry.id   AF-A0A7X7SU76-F1
#
_cell.length_a   1.000
_cell.length_b   1.000
_cell.length_c   1.000
_cell.angle_alpha   90.00
_cell.angle_beta   90.00
_cell.angle_gamma   90.00
#
_symmetry.space_group_name_H-M   'P 1'
#
loop_
_entity.id
_entity.type
_entity.pdbx_description
1 polymer ?
#
loop_
_entity_poly.entity_id
_entity_poly.type
_entity_poly.pdbx_seq_one_letter_code
_entity_poly.pdbx_strand_id
1 'polypeptide(L)'
;MDNLAILPDPSASKVTDGKIIWDNFSDGVYVTTLAFFDDYLNENKELVNKFFEATNKAIQKLSTEAEVTVKEYIVKQNLLTAEDTNIITLPTYHKLFSPSKEDFDPVMNWMVEKGLIAEPYNLDDVLYNWQK
;
A
#
# COMPACT_ATOMS: atom_id res chain seq x y z
N MET A 1 19.85 -19.13 13.16
CA MET A 1 19.41 -18.16 12.13
C MET A 1 19.34 -16.84 12.87
N ASP A 2 20.47 -16.14 12.97
CA ASP A 2 20.70 -15.29 14.16
C ASP A 2 20.45 -13.80 13.90
N ASN A 3 20.27 -13.40 12.63
CA ASN A 3 19.93 -12.04 12.24
C ASN A 3 18.80 -12.07 11.21
N LEU A 4 17.70 -11.37 11.51
CA LEU A 4 16.56 -11.16 10.61
C LEU A 4 16.30 -9.66 10.52
N ALA A 5 15.89 -9.19 9.34
CA ALA A 5 15.48 -7.81 9.12
C ALA A 5 14.22 -7.79 8.25
N ILE A 6 13.33 -6.84 8.55
CA ILE A 6 12.20 -6.50 7.68
C ILE A 6 12.61 -5.23 6.94
N LEU A 7 12.65 -5.30 5.61
CA LEU A 7 13.12 -4.22 4.75
C LEU A 7 12.07 -3.90 3.68
N PRO A 8 11.76 -2.62 3.42
CA PRO A 8 11.01 -2.23 2.23
C PRO A 8 11.91 -2.26 1.01
N ASP A 9 11.33 -2.31 -0.19
CA ASP A 9 12.07 -1.97 -1.41
C ASP A 9 12.40 -0.46 -1.46
N PRO A 10 13.58 -0.09 -2.01
CA PRO A 10 14.56 -0.94 -2.66
C PRO A 10 15.58 -1.59 -1.70
N SER A 11 15.51 -1.34 -0.39
CA SER A 11 16.50 -1.84 0.58
C SER A 11 16.55 -3.36 0.62
N ALA A 12 15.41 -4.05 0.50
CA ALA A 12 15.35 -5.50 0.39
C ALA A 12 16.10 -6.01 -0.86
N SER A 13 15.82 -5.42 -2.03
CA SER A 13 16.48 -5.77 -3.31
C SER A 13 17.99 -5.50 -3.35
N LYS A 14 18.53 -4.67 -2.43
CA LYS A 14 19.97 -4.38 -2.32
C LYS A 14 20.76 -5.43 -1.54
N VAL A 15 20.10 -6.35 -0.84
CA VAL A 15 20.77 -7.36 -0.02
C VAL A 15 21.32 -8.46 -0.92
N THR A 16 22.66 -8.52 -1.09
CA THR A 16 23.32 -9.52 -1.94
C THR A 16 23.66 -10.83 -1.21
N ASP A 17 23.92 -10.75 0.10
CA ASP A 17 24.47 -11.86 0.90
C ASP A 17 23.42 -12.46 1.86
N GLY A 18 22.14 -12.17 1.62
CA GLY A 18 21.00 -12.60 2.43
C GLY A 18 20.05 -13.53 1.68
N LYS A 19 19.08 -14.09 2.40
CA LYS A 19 17.99 -14.91 1.83
C LYS A 19 16.65 -14.31 2.21
N ILE A 20 15.81 -14.04 1.21
CA ILE A 20 14.39 -13.72 1.44
C ILE A 20 13.72 -14.98 1.98
N ILE A 21 13.13 -14.87 3.18
CA ILE A 21 12.39 -15.97 3.82
C ILE A 21 10.88 -15.77 3.77
N TRP A 22 10.45 -14.53 3.51
CA TRP A 22 9.05 -14.12 3.45
C TRP A 22 8.95 -12.76 2.76
N ASP A 23 7.86 -12.51 2.03
CA ASP A 23 7.50 -11.21 1.47
C ASP A 23 5.97 -10.99 1.55
N ASN A 24 5.55 -9.75 1.74
CA ASN A 24 4.13 -9.41 1.95
C ASN A 24 3.30 -9.52 0.66
N PHE A 25 3.90 -9.32 -0.51
CA PHE A 25 3.18 -9.33 -1.78
C PHE A 25 2.72 -10.74 -2.17
N SER A 26 3.57 -11.75 -1.99
CA SER A 26 3.25 -13.15 -2.22
C SER A 26 2.10 -13.65 -1.34
N ASP A 27 1.93 -13.07 -0.16
CA ASP A 27 0.85 -13.38 0.78
C ASP A 27 -0.38 -12.46 0.61
N GLY A 28 -0.38 -11.57 -0.39
CA GLY A 28 -1.49 -10.65 -0.64
C GLY A 28 -1.69 -9.58 0.44
N VAL A 29 -0.65 -9.30 1.23
CA VAL A 29 -0.67 -8.28 2.29
C VAL A 29 -0.19 -6.95 1.73
N TYR A 30 -1.09 -5.98 1.64
CA TYR A 30 -0.82 -4.63 1.12
C TYR A 30 -0.83 -3.61 2.25
N VAL A 31 0.23 -2.81 2.38
CA VAL A 31 0.46 -1.92 3.54
C VAL A 31 0.07 -0.45 3.28
N THR A 32 -0.57 -0.15 2.17
CA THR A 32 -0.91 1.23 1.78
C THR A 32 -2.36 1.56 2.11
N THR A 33 -2.57 2.66 2.82
CA THR A 33 -3.90 3.22 3.11
C THR A 33 -4.00 4.66 2.62
N LEU A 34 -5.21 5.10 2.28
CA LEU A 34 -5.52 6.50 2.01
C LEU A 34 -6.32 7.05 3.19
N ALA A 35 -5.82 8.11 3.81
CA ALA A 35 -6.48 8.78 4.93
C ALA A 35 -6.88 10.20 4.53
N PHE A 36 -8.07 10.60 4.96
CA PHE A 36 -8.59 11.95 4.79
C PHE A 36 -9.07 12.46 6.14
N PHE A 37 -8.97 13.78 6.35
CA PHE A 37 -9.62 14.41 7.50
C PHE A 37 -11.14 14.32 7.35
N ASP A 38 -11.85 14.02 8.45
CA ASP A 38 -13.30 13.82 8.45
C ASP A 38 -14.05 15.09 7.96
N ASP A 39 -13.66 16.27 8.45
CA ASP A 39 -14.24 17.54 7.99
C ASP A 39 -14.08 17.74 6.48
N TYR A 40 -12.90 17.39 5.93
CA TYR A 40 -12.66 17.48 4.50
C TYR A 40 -13.53 16.50 3.70
N LEU A 41 -13.69 15.26 4.19
CA LEU A 41 -14.59 14.29 3.59
C LEU A 41 -16.02 14.82 3.56
N ASN A 42 -16.48 15.39 4.67
CA ASN A 42 -17.84 15.88 4.81
C ASN A 42 -18.15 17.07 3.88
N GLU A 43 -17.19 17.98 3.73
CA GLU A 43 -17.33 19.16 2.87
C GLU A 43 -17.09 18.88 1.38
N ASN A 44 -16.29 17.85 1.04
CA ASN A 44 -15.76 17.65 -0.31
C ASN A 44 -16.05 16.25 -0.89
N LYS A 45 -17.14 15.59 -0.49
CA LYS A 45 -17.51 14.21 -0.91
C LYS A 45 -17.36 13.95 -2.41
N GLU A 46 -17.89 14.84 -3.24
CA GLU A 46 -17.82 14.67 -4.70
C GLU A 46 -16.38 14.73 -5.23
N LEU A 47 -15.55 15.63 -4.68
CA LEU A 47 -14.15 15.77 -5.09
C LEU A 47 -13.34 14.56 -4.66
N VAL A 48 -13.57 14.07 -3.45
CA VAL A 48 -12.95 12.86 -2.91
C VAL A 48 -13.33 11.65 -3.76
N ASN A 49 -14.60 11.49 -4.14
CA ASN A 49 -15.02 10.38 -5.01
C ASN A 49 -14.33 10.45 -6.40
N LYS A 50 -14.22 11.64 -6.98
CA LYS A 50 -13.45 11.86 -8.22
C LYS A 50 -11.96 11.52 -8.07
N PHE A 51 -11.38 11.78 -6.89
CA PHE A 51 -10.00 11.38 -6.60
C PHE A 51 -9.85 9.85 -6.60
N PHE A 52 -10.77 9.11 -5.97
CA PHE A 52 -10.78 7.64 -6.01
C PHE A 52 -10.91 7.11 -7.46
N GLU A 53 -11.81 7.68 -8.26
CA GLU A 53 -11.95 7.32 -9.68
C GLU A 53 -10.69 7.58 -10.50
N ALA A 54 -10.09 8.76 -10.34
CA ALA A 54 -8.87 9.16 -11.03
C ALA A 54 -7.70 8.24 -10.66
N THR A 55 -7.58 7.89 -9.38
CA THR A 55 -6.56 6.96 -8.88
C THR A 55 -6.73 5.57 -9.50
N ASN A 56 -7.96 5.04 -9.57
CA ASN A 56 -8.23 3.77 -10.23
C ASN A 56 -7.94 3.79 -11.73
N LYS A 57 -8.21 4.90 -12.42
CA LYS A 57 -7.83 5.09 -13.83
C LYS A 57 -6.30 5.10 -14.00
N ALA A 58 -5.58 5.75 -13.09
CA ALA A 58 -4.12 5.75 -13.09
C ALA A 58 -3.55 4.34 -12.85
N ILE A 59 -4.07 3.60 -11.86
CA ILE A 59 -3.71 2.21 -11.59
C ILE A 59 -3.96 1.32 -12.82
N GLN A 60 -5.12 1.47 -13.46
CA GLN A 60 -5.43 0.71 -14.68
C GLN A 60 -4.43 1.03 -15.79
N LYS A 61 -4.09 2.31 -15.98
CA LYS A 61 -3.08 2.70 -16.97
C LYS A 61 -1.72 2.07 -16.67
N LEU A 62 -1.26 2.12 -15.41
CA LEU A 62 -0.01 1.49 -14.98
C LEU A 62 -0.01 -0.02 -15.26
N SER A 63 -1.13 -0.71 -15.04
CA SER A 63 -1.25 -2.17 -15.28
C SER A 63 -1.16 -2.58 -16.74
N THR A 64 -1.39 -1.64 -17.67
CA THR A 64 -1.34 -1.89 -19.12
C THR A 64 -0.08 -1.33 -19.79
N GLU A 65 0.72 -0.57 -19.05
CA GLU A 65 1.90 0.10 -19.56
C GLU A 65 3.10 -0.87 -19.54
N ALA A 66 4.05 -0.69 -20.46
CA ALA A 66 5.28 -1.47 -20.44
C ALA A 66 6.08 -1.14 -19.17
N GLU A 67 6.66 -2.17 -18.53
CA GLU A 67 7.43 -2.03 -17.28
C GLU A 67 8.54 -0.96 -17.40
N VAL A 68 9.22 -0.92 -18.55
CA VAL A 68 10.26 0.08 -18.84
C VAL A 68 9.73 1.50 -18.73
N THR A 69 8.55 1.78 -19.29
CA THR A 69 7.93 3.10 -19.22
C THR A 69 7.57 3.45 -17.78
N VAL A 70 7.07 2.48 -17.01
CA VAL A 70 6.75 2.71 -15.59
C VAL A 70 8.00 3.04 -14.78
N LYS A 71 9.10 2.31 -15.00
CA LYS A 71 10.40 2.58 -14.37
C LYS A 71 10.94 3.96 -14.74
N GLU A 72 10.84 4.36 -16.01
CA GLU A 72 11.20 5.72 -16.46
C GLU A 72 10.38 6.80 -15.76
N TYR A 73 9.06 6.59 -15.56
CA TYR A 73 8.24 7.51 -14.80
C TYR A 73 8.69 7.63 -13.34
N ILE A 74 9.02 6.51 -12.69
CA ILE A 74 9.50 6.49 -11.30
C ILE A 74 10.78 7.33 -11.17
N VAL A 75 11.74 7.14 -12.09
CA VAL A 75 12.99 7.93 -12.12
C VAL A 75 12.70 9.40 -12.38
N LYS A 76 11.85 9.70 -13.37
CA LYS A 76 11.49 11.08 -13.72
C LYS A 76 10.82 11.84 -12.57
N GLN A 77 10.05 11.15 -11.74
CA GLN A 77 9.41 11.73 -10.55
C GLN A 77 10.32 11.77 -9.33
N ASN A 78 11.60 11.39 -9.46
CA ASN A 78 12.57 11.29 -8.36
C ASN A 78 12.10 10.40 -7.20
N LEU A 79 11.29 9.38 -7.49
CA LEU A 79 10.82 8.43 -6.48
C LEU A 79 11.90 7.40 -6.15
N LEU A 80 12.66 6.97 -7.15
CA LEU A 80 13.82 6.08 -7.04
C LEU A 80 14.88 6.47 -8.05
N THR A 81 16.13 6.09 -7.79
CA THR A 81 17.22 6.24 -8.76
C THR A 81 17.07 5.23 -9.89
N ALA A 82 17.73 5.47 -11.04
CA ALA A 82 17.75 4.50 -12.14
C ALA A 82 18.35 3.15 -11.71
N GLU A 83 19.39 3.19 -10.86
CA GLU A 83 20.00 2.00 -10.27
C GLU A 83 18.99 1.22 -9.41
N ASP A 84 18.27 1.90 -8.53
CA ASP A 84 17.23 1.28 -7.68
C ASP A 84 16.10 0.68 -8.51
N THR A 85 15.65 1.36 -9.57
CA THR A 85 14.59 0.83 -10.44
C THR A 85 14.97 -0.44 -11.19
N ASN A 86 16.26 -0.68 -11.42
CA ASN A 86 16.74 -1.86 -12.12
C ASN A 86 16.76 -3.12 -11.24
N ILE A 87 16.83 -2.96 -9.92
CA ILE A 87 16.92 -4.08 -8.97
C ILE A 87 15.58 -4.47 -8.35
N ILE A 88 14.59 -3.57 -8.36
CA ILE A 88 13.26 -3.88 -7.83
C ILE A 88 12.38 -4.60 -8.85
N THR A 89 11.47 -5.43 -8.32
CA THR A 89 10.34 -5.96 -9.07
C THR A 89 9.14 -5.03 -8.84
N LEU A 90 8.48 -4.59 -9.91
CA LEU A 90 7.27 -3.79 -9.75
C LEU A 90 6.13 -4.67 -9.20
N PRO A 91 5.34 -4.18 -8.24
CA PRO A 91 4.22 -4.95 -7.70
C PRO A 91 3.10 -5.08 -8.73
N THR A 92 2.22 -6.05 -8.52
CA THR A 92 0.92 -6.05 -9.20
C THR A 92 0.05 -4.98 -8.57
N TYR A 93 -0.40 -4.01 -9.36
CA TYR A 93 -1.27 -2.94 -8.87
C TYR A 93 -2.73 -3.38 -8.89
N HIS A 94 -3.41 -3.20 -7.77
CA HIS A 94 -4.85 -3.45 -7.64
C HIS A 94 -5.60 -2.14 -7.51
N LYS A 95 -6.82 -2.09 -8.04
CA LYS A 95 -7.72 -0.95 -7.80
C LYS A 95 -7.94 -0.78 -6.30
N LEU A 96 -8.21 0.45 -5.88
CA LEU A 96 -8.57 0.75 -4.49
C LEU A 96 -9.78 -0.10 -4.09
N PHE A 97 -9.68 -0.74 -2.93
CA PHE A 97 -10.72 -1.56 -2.33
C PHE A 97 -10.82 -1.25 -0.84
N SER A 98 -12.00 -1.45 -0.27
CA SER A 98 -12.19 -1.37 1.18
C SER A 98 -11.67 -2.65 1.83
N PRO A 99 -10.96 -2.56 2.97
CA PRO A 99 -10.57 -3.76 3.72
C PRO A 99 -11.81 -4.52 4.21
N SER A 100 -11.65 -5.83 4.41
CA SER A 100 -12.66 -6.68 5.01
C SER A 100 -12.55 -6.66 6.55
N LYS A 101 -13.60 -7.09 7.26
CA LYS A 101 -13.52 -7.27 8.73
C LYS A 101 -12.58 -8.41 9.07
N GLU A 102 -12.56 -9.44 8.23
CA GLU A 102 -11.70 -10.61 8.33
C GLU A 102 -10.21 -10.24 8.30
N ASP A 103 -9.82 -9.20 7.55
CA ASP A 103 -8.44 -8.69 7.51
C ASP A 103 -8.16 -7.64 8.60
N PHE A 104 -9.16 -6.82 8.96
CA PHE A 104 -9.00 -5.69 9.87
C PHE A 104 -8.97 -6.10 11.35
N ASP A 105 -9.92 -6.93 11.78
CA ASP A 105 -10.11 -7.28 13.19
C ASP A 105 -8.89 -8.02 13.79
N PRO A 106 -8.23 -8.97 13.09
CA PRO A 106 -7.02 -9.61 13.62
C PRO A 106 -5.89 -8.62 13.91
N VAL A 107 -5.73 -7.60 13.05
CA VAL A 107 -4.69 -6.56 13.25
C VAL A 107 -5.02 -5.69 14.45
N MET A 108 -6.29 -5.26 14.61
CA MET A 108 -6.71 -4.49 15.79
C MET A 108 -6.51 -5.28 17.07
N ASN A 109 -6.92 -6.54 17.10
CA ASN A 109 -6.75 -7.42 18.25
C ASN A 109 -5.27 -7.63 18.60
N TRP A 110 -4.43 -7.87 17.59
CA TRP A 110 -2.99 -7.98 17.78
C TRP A 110 -2.39 -6.69 18.36
N MET A 111 -2.79 -5.51 17.87
CA MET A 111 -2.30 -4.24 18.40
C MET A 111 -2.70 -4.02 19.87
N VAL A 112 -3.92 -4.40 20.26
CA VAL A 112 -4.35 -4.38 21.67
C VAL A 112 -3.55 -5.38 22.50
N GLU A 113 -3.38 -6.62 22.02
CA GLU A 113 -2.61 -7.66 22.70
C GLU A 113 -1.15 -7.23 22.94
N LYS A 114 -0.56 -6.50 21.98
CA LYS A 114 0.80 -5.94 22.10
C LYS A 114 0.86 -4.63 22.87
N GLY A 115 -0.27 -4.10 23.35
CA GLY A 115 -0.34 -2.84 24.09
C GLY A 115 0.02 -1.61 23.25
N LEU A 116 -0.12 -1.70 21.92
CA LEU A 116 0.14 -0.58 20.99
C LEU A 116 -1.02 0.42 20.98
N ILE A 117 -2.24 -0.06 21.25
CA ILE A 117 -3.46 0.73 21.42
C ILE A 117 -4.23 0.22 22.64
N ALA A 118 -5.02 1.09 23.26
CA ALA A 118 -5.78 0.75 24.46
C ALA A 118 -7.01 -0.12 24.16
N GLU A 119 -7.70 0.18 23.07
CA GLU A 119 -8.95 -0.47 22.65
C GLU A 119 -8.97 -0.60 21.11
N PRO A 120 -9.65 -1.62 20.55
CA PRO A 120 -9.73 -1.78 19.10
C PRO A 120 -10.67 -0.74 18.49
N TYR A 121 -10.33 -0.25 17.30
CA TYR A 121 -11.26 0.53 16.47
C TYR A 121 -12.26 -0.41 15.78
N ASN A 122 -13.47 0.06 15.48
CA ASN A 122 -14.35 -0.64 14.56
C ASN A 122 -14.05 -0.21 13.13
N LEU A 123 -14.07 -1.15 12.19
CA LEU A 123 -13.84 -0.84 10.78
C LEU A 123 -14.80 0.25 10.26
N ASP A 124 -16.07 0.18 10.65
CA ASP A 124 -17.10 1.13 10.21
C ASP A 124 -16.86 2.56 10.71
N ASP A 125 -16.07 2.74 11.79
CA ASP A 125 -15.73 4.06 12.34
C ASP A 125 -14.59 4.75 11.56
N VAL A 126 -13.79 3.97 10.82
CA VAL A 126 -12.60 4.46 10.11
C VAL A 126 -12.72 4.31 8.59
N LEU A 127 -13.81 3.74 8.10
CA LEU A 127 -14.02 3.46 6.68
C LEU A 127 -14.87 4.53 5.99
N TYR A 128 -14.32 5.14 4.95
CA TYR A 128 -15.08 5.98 4.02
C TYR A 128 -15.62 5.15 2.84
N ASN A 129 -16.95 5.06 2.72
CA ASN A 129 -17.62 4.30 1.67
C ASN A 129 -17.83 5.14 0.40
N TRP A 130 -16.93 4.99 -0.58
CA TRP A 130 -16.92 5.75 -1.83
C TRP A 130 -17.48 4.99 -3.05
N GLN A 131 -17.75 3.69 -2.92
CA GLN A 131 -18.19 2.80 -4.02
C GLN A 131 -19.72 2.62 -4.10
N LYS A 132 -20.51 3.53 -3.51
CA LYS A 132 -21.98 3.43 -3.48
C LYS A 132 -22.63 3.99 -4.74
#